data_AF-A0A7Y8PFF5-F1
#
_entry.id   AF-A0A7Y8PFF5-F1
#
_cell.length_a   1.000
_cell.length_b   1.000
_cell.length_c   1.000
_cell.angle_alpha   90.00
_cell.angle_beta   90.00
_cell.angle_gamma   90.00
#
_symmetry.space_group_name_H-M   'P 1'
#
loop_
_entity.id
_entity.type
_entity.pdbx_description
1 polymer ?
#
loop_
_entity_poly.entity_id
_entity_poly.type
_entity_poly.pdbx_seq_one_letter_code
_entity_poly.pdbx_strand_id
1 'polypeptide(L)'
;MLTRTQKADQIFNLFAYFSITITMKNSVGMTDDNKIAEPVFIELLNKVYDYSLRDVNIDKSNHVAIDAADDNLGIAVQITSDRSKKKKDDTIAKLESHQLNKKYKHIIFLLLSDRDTSKTYEKEGYKIEIITLTDLAKSIYNKPPKEFEELFNYCMNELGSYNFIQNAGIVFKQTQYSMIDLQADISSFMKINWYFLGDEPTQVEVKQGLTLLRTALQQLNYPSLMVIFKILDYTIKYNNLDHSDLTIMPIANMQAGLTKEQVKVYDTITEALENIQLVHTHDEPTWYYHRPHYAAVFKHEAVDDFNFFLGICRFFKSKDNYDPIELAKMIYEYDFSMIN
;
A
#
# COMPACT_ATOMS: atom_id res chain seq x y z
N MET A 1 15.35 -10.17 -5.06
CA MET A 1 14.77 -9.24 -6.07
C MET A 1 13.39 -9.74 -6.44
N LEU A 2 12.41 -8.84 -6.61
CA LEU A 2 11.06 -9.22 -7.06
C LEU A 2 11.11 -9.79 -8.48
N THR A 3 10.24 -10.77 -8.75
CA THR A 3 10.04 -11.31 -10.10
C THR A 3 9.33 -10.27 -10.98
N ARG A 4 9.42 -10.44 -12.30
CA ARG A 4 8.69 -9.56 -13.26
C ARG A 4 7.19 -9.55 -12.98
N THR A 5 6.60 -10.72 -12.70
CA THR A 5 5.18 -10.85 -12.34
C THR A 5 4.85 -10.04 -11.09
N GLN A 6 5.66 -10.16 -10.02
CA GLN A 6 5.45 -9.38 -8.80
C GLN A 6 5.53 -7.86 -9.04
N LYS A 7 6.48 -7.40 -9.88
CA LYS A 7 6.59 -5.98 -10.25
C LYS A 7 5.42 -5.52 -11.12
N ALA A 8 4.95 -6.37 -12.03
CA ALA A 8 3.77 -6.09 -12.84
C ALA A 8 2.53 -5.93 -11.96
N ASP A 9 2.33 -6.85 -11.00
CA ASP A 9 1.23 -6.80 -10.03
C ASP A 9 1.24 -5.48 -9.24
N GLN A 10 2.43 -4.99 -8.86
CA GLN A 10 2.56 -3.69 -8.21
C GLN A 10 2.13 -2.51 -9.10
N ILE A 11 2.47 -2.53 -10.40
CA ILE A 11 2.01 -1.51 -11.36
C ILE A 11 0.48 -1.59 -11.52
N PHE A 12 -0.08 -2.80 -11.65
CA PHE A 12 -1.53 -2.98 -11.78
C PHE A 12 -2.27 -2.44 -10.55
N ASN A 13 -1.81 -2.78 -9.35
CA ASN A 13 -2.40 -2.30 -8.10
C ASN A 13 -2.31 -0.78 -7.98
N LEU A 14 -1.17 -0.19 -8.36
CA LEU A 14 -0.97 1.25 -8.36
C LEU A 14 -1.95 1.97 -9.29
N PHE A 15 -2.10 1.48 -10.52
CA PHE A 15 -3.03 2.06 -11.50
C PHE A 15 -4.50 1.88 -11.09
N ALA A 16 -4.86 0.72 -10.55
CA ALA A 16 -6.21 0.46 -10.06
C ALA A 16 -6.57 1.41 -8.91
N TYR A 17 -5.67 1.59 -7.95
CA TYR A 17 -5.90 2.49 -6.83
C TYR A 17 -6.01 3.96 -7.27
N PHE A 18 -5.07 4.40 -8.12
CA PHE A 18 -5.09 5.75 -8.68
C PHE A 18 -6.43 6.02 -9.39
N SER A 19 -6.87 5.08 -10.22
CA SER A 19 -8.12 5.13 -10.95
C SER A 19 -9.36 5.23 -10.05
N ILE A 20 -9.41 4.45 -8.97
CA ILE A 20 -10.50 4.50 -8.00
C ILE A 20 -10.49 5.85 -7.27
N THR A 21 -9.33 6.28 -6.79
CA THR A 21 -9.16 7.52 -6.01
C THR A 21 -9.57 8.74 -6.82
N ILE A 22 -9.06 8.84 -8.06
CA ILE A 22 -9.38 9.96 -8.93
C ILE A 22 -10.86 9.98 -9.28
N THR A 23 -11.46 8.81 -9.51
CA THR A 23 -12.91 8.71 -9.79
C THR A 23 -13.75 9.16 -8.59
N MET A 24 -13.39 8.75 -7.37
CA MET A 24 -14.08 9.16 -6.15
C MET A 24 -13.93 10.66 -5.86
N LYS A 25 -12.71 11.20 -5.93
CA LYS A 25 -12.44 12.63 -5.72
C LYS A 25 -13.22 13.50 -6.71
N ASN A 26 -13.20 13.13 -7.99
CA ASN A 26 -13.97 13.83 -9.02
C ASN A 26 -15.48 13.79 -8.74
N SER A 27 -16.00 12.68 -8.21
CA SER A 27 -17.44 12.56 -7.89
C SER A 27 -17.93 13.53 -6.81
N VAL A 28 -17.02 14.02 -5.97
CA VAL A 28 -17.29 15.03 -4.92
C VAL A 28 -16.76 16.42 -5.29
N GLY A 29 -16.33 16.62 -6.54
CA GLY A 29 -15.87 17.93 -7.05
C GLY A 29 -14.41 18.26 -6.77
N MET A 30 -13.61 17.32 -6.25
CA MET A 30 -12.17 17.49 -6.04
C MET A 30 -11.41 17.06 -7.30
N THR A 31 -10.99 18.03 -8.14
CA THR A 31 -10.43 17.74 -9.47
C THR A 31 -8.93 18.05 -9.62
N ASP A 32 -8.26 18.51 -8.57
CA ASP A 32 -6.86 18.98 -8.62
C ASP A 32 -5.88 17.87 -8.99
N ASP A 33 -6.13 16.65 -8.53
CA ASP A 33 -5.33 15.46 -8.84
C ASP A 33 -5.19 15.19 -10.34
N ASN A 34 -6.20 15.53 -11.17
CA ASN A 34 -6.12 15.31 -12.61
C ASN A 34 -4.96 16.13 -13.23
N LYS A 35 -4.83 17.39 -12.82
CA LYS A 35 -3.78 18.30 -13.33
C LYS A 35 -2.40 17.90 -12.84
N ILE A 36 -2.29 17.44 -11.59
CA ILE A 36 -1.02 16.97 -11.03
C ILE A 36 -0.57 15.67 -11.72
N ALA A 37 -1.50 14.84 -12.17
CA ALA A 37 -1.21 13.60 -12.86
C ALA A 37 -0.79 13.77 -14.32
N GLU A 38 -1.21 14.86 -14.99
CA GLU A 38 -0.92 15.11 -16.40
C GLU A 38 0.57 14.98 -16.75
N PRO A 39 1.51 15.71 -16.11
CA PRO A 39 2.94 15.59 -16.43
C PRO A 39 3.50 14.17 -16.27
N VAL A 40 3.01 13.45 -15.26
CA VAL A 40 3.44 12.08 -14.96
C VAL A 40 3.02 11.12 -16.09
N PHE A 41 1.77 11.21 -16.54
CA PHE A 41 1.29 10.35 -17.62
C PHE A 41 1.85 10.75 -18.98
N ILE A 42 2.15 12.03 -19.23
CA ILE A 42 2.84 12.47 -20.45
C ILE A 42 4.20 11.80 -20.57
N GLU A 43 5.02 11.90 -19.52
CA GLU A 43 6.35 11.30 -19.51
C GLU A 43 6.30 9.77 -19.53
N LEU A 44 5.31 9.15 -18.86
CA LEU A 44 5.09 7.71 -18.96
C LEU A 44 4.77 7.27 -20.40
N LEU A 45 3.89 8.00 -21.10
CA LEU A 45 3.55 7.70 -22.49
C LEU A 45 4.76 7.84 -23.41
N ASN A 46 5.61 8.85 -23.19
CA ASN A 46 6.89 9.00 -23.92
C ASN A 46 7.76 7.76 -23.77
N LYS A 47 7.94 7.27 -22.53
CA LYS A 47 8.77 6.09 -22.26
C LYS A 47 8.14 4.78 -22.78
N VAL A 48 6.82 4.65 -22.73
CA VAL A 48 6.14 3.41 -23.14
C VAL A 48 6.04 3.29 -24.65
N TYR A 49 5.76 4.39 -25.36
CA TYR A 49 5.48 4.36 -26.79
C TYR A 49 6.57 5.03 -27.64
N ASP A 50 7.68 5.43 -27.03
CA ASP A 50 8.81 6.10 -27.69
C ASP A 50 8.38 7.40 -28.38
N TYR A 51 7.49 8.14 -27.73
CA TYR A 51 7.00 9.44 -28.18
C TYR A 51 7.87 10.59 -27.67
N SER A 52 7.67 11.78 -28.26
CA SER A 52 8.23 13.06 -27.83
C SER A 52 7.09 14.05 -27.51
N LEU A 53 6.13 13.61 -26.70
CA LEU A 53 5.04 14.43 -26.21
C LEU A 53 5.58 15.57 -25.35
N ARG A 54 5.25 16.80 -25.74
CA ARG A 54 5.41 18.00 -24.90
C ARG A 54 4.06 18.39 -24.31
N ASP A 55 4.09 18.86 -23.07
CA ASP A 55 2.93 19.49 -22.44
C ASP A 55 2.58 20.77 -23.21
N VAL A 56 1.36 20.84 -23.76
CA VAL A 56 0.94 21.99 -24.57
C VAL A 56 0.48 23.17 -23.72
N ASN A 57 0.24 22.96 -22.42
CA ASN A 57 -0.18 24.00 -21.47
C ASN A 57 1.01 24.88 -21.02
N ILE A 58 2.25 24.41 -21.14
CA ILE A 58 3.46 25.18 -20.80
C ILE A 58 3.72 26.31 -21.80
N ASP A 59 3.45 26.09 -23.09
CA ASP A 59 3.80 27.03 -24.16
C ASP A 59 2.75 28.14 -24.37
N LYS A 60 1.47 27.85 -24.08
CA LYS A 60 0.37 28.83 -24.05
C LYS A 60 -0.71 28.35 -23.10
N SER A 61 -0.98 29.12 -22.05
CA SER A 61 -2.16 28.94 -21.19
C SER A 61 -3.42 28.92 -22.06
N ASN A 62 -4.16 27.81 -22.06
CA ASN A 62 -5.40 27.53 -22.81
C ASN A 62 -5.25 26.96 -24.24
N HIS A 63 -4.32 26.04 -24.50
CA HIS A 63 -4.50 25.18 -25.67
C HIS A 63 -5.75 24.30 -25.48
N VAL A 64 -6.61 24.37 -26.49
CA VAL A 64 -7.98 23.88 -26.40
C VAL A 64 -8.01 22.37 -26.55
N ALA A 65 -8.36 21.69 -25.45
CA ALA A 65 -8.85 20.30 -25.41
C ALA A 65 -7.86 19.15 -25.71
N ILE A 66 -6.55 19.40 -25.61
CA ILE A 66 -5.50 18.37 -25.52
C ILE A 66 -4.48 18.81 -24.47
N ASP A 67 -3.82 17.85 -23.80
CA ASP A 67 -2.87 18.12 -22.72
C ASP A 67 -1.42 17.95 -23.19
N ALA A 68 -1.17 17.10 -24.19
CA ALA A 68 0.15 16.94 -24.78
C ALA A 68 0.12 16.68 -26.28
N ALA A 69 1.24 16.95 -26.94
CA ALA A 69 1.37 16.72 -28.38
C ALA A 69 2.80 16.32 -28.77
N ASP A 70 2.89 15.44 -29.76
CA ASP A 70 4.12 15.14 -30.50
C ASP A 70 3.95 15.71 -31.91
N ASP A 71 4.65 16.81 -32.18
CA ASP A 71 4.57 17.51 -33.46
C ASP A 71 5.24 16.74 -34.61
N ASN A 72 6.19 15.85 -34.30
CA ASN A 72 6.91 15.07 -35.30
C ASN A 72 6.08 13.88 -35.79
N LEU A 73 5.44 13.18 -34.85
CA LEU A 73 4.57 12.04 -35.14
C LEU A 73 3.14 12.46 -35.50
N GLY A 74 2.78 13.72 -35.29
CA GLY A 74 1.41 14.20 -35.50
C GLY A 74 0.42 13.56 -34.51
N ILE A 75 0.85 13.36 -33.27
CA ILE A 75 0.06 12.77 -32.18
C ILE A 75 -0.40 13.86 -31.22
N ALA A 76 -1.65 13.81 -30.80
CA ALA A 76 -2.14 14.61 -29.68
C ALA A 76 -2.78 13.72 -28.62
N VAL A 77 -2.57 14.04 -27.35
CA VAL A 77 -3.05 13.25 -26.22
C VAL A 77 -3.92 14.13 -25.32
N GLN A 78 -5.09 13.62 -25.00
CA GLN A 78 -5.92 14.09 -23.88
C GLN A 78 -5.91 13.03 -22.79
N ILE A 79 -5.51 13.44 -21.59
CA ILE A 79 -5.57 12.69 -20.35
C ILE A 79 -6.87 13.10 -19.64
N THR A 80 -7.70 12.14 -19.24
CA THR A 80 -8.97 12.45 -18.59
C THR A 80 -9.48 11.31 -17.71
N SER A 81 -10.12 11.66 -16.60
CA SER A 81 -10.91 10.76 -15.76
C SER A 81 -12.40 10.76 -16.12
N ASP A 82 -12.86 11.73 -16.92
CA ASP A 82 -14.25 11.84 -17.37
C ASP A 82 -14.50 10.94 -18.58
N ARG A 83 -15.30 9.89 -18.34
CA ARG A 83 -15.69 8.88 -19.33
C ARG A 83 -16.92 9.27 -20.16
N SER A 84 -17.56 10.40 -19.86
CA SER A 84 -18.82 10.75 -20.50
C SER A 84 -18.63 10.93 -22.01
N LYS A 85 -19.56 10.37 -22.78
CA LYS A 85 -19.58 10.56 -24.24
C LYS A 85 -19.61 12.05 -24.59
N LYS A 86 -20.36 12.83 -23.81
CA LYS A 86 -20.42 14.29 -23.94
C LYS A 86 -19.04 14.93 -23.85
N LYS A 87 -18.22 14.60 -22.85
CA LYS A 87 -16.86 15.16 -22.72
C LYS A 87 -15.99 14.82 -23.93
N LYS A 88 -16.06 13.58 -24.42
CA LYS A 88 -15.32 13.14 -25.60
C LYS A 88 -15.76 13.91 -26.85
N ASP A 89 -17.06 13.97 -27.09
CA ASP A 89 -17.65 14.68 -28.22
C ASP A 89 -17.32 16.18 -28.17
N ASP A 90 -17.39 16.80 -26.98
CA ASP A 90 -17.03 18.20 -26.75
C ASP A 90 -15.52 18.45 -27.01
N THR A 91 -14.65 17.53 -26.58
CA THR A 91 -13.21 17.62 -26.86
C THR A 91 -12.92 17.47 -28.36
N ILE A 92 -13.55 16.52 -29.03
CA ILE A 92 -13.40 16.32 -30.48
C ILE A 92 -13.89 17.57 -31.24
N ALA A 93 -15.07 18.10 -30.91
CA ALA A 93 -15.61 19.29 -31.54
C ALA A 93 -14.68 20.50 -31.37
N LYS A 94 -14.09 20.65 -30.18
CA LYS A 94 -13.08 21.67 -29.90
C LYS A 94 -11.79 21.47 -30.71
N LEU A 95 -11.29 20.25 -30.83
CA LEU A 95 -10.11 19.95 -31.66
C LEU A 95 -10.36 20.30 -33.13
N GLU A 96 -11.54 19.97 -33.65
CA GLU A 96 -11.96 20.27 -35.02
C GLU A 96 -12.14 21.77 -35.25
N SER A 97 -12.77 22.50 -34.32
CA SER A 97 -12.97 23.95 -34.44
C SER A 97 -11.65 24.72 -34.47
N HIS A 98 -10.63 24.20 -33.79
CA HIS A 98 -9.26 24.74 -33.79
C HIS A 98 -8.37 24.15 -34.89
N GLN A 99 -8.92 23.32 -35.78
CA GLN A 99 -8.21 22.66 -36.88
C GLN A 99 -7.02 21.79 -36.44
N LEU A 100 -7.00 21.37 -35.17
CA LEU A 100 -5.92 20.56 -34.60
C LEU A 100 -5.91 19.15 -35.21
N ASN A 101 -7.06 18.64 -35.63
CA ASN A 101 -7.22 17.39 -36.40
C ASN A 101 -6.56 17.43 -37.80
N LYS A 102 -6.22 18.61 -38.33
CA LYS A 102 -5.42 18.72 -39.56
C LYS A 102 -3.93 18.51 -39.29
N LYS A 103 -3.46 18.96 -38.13
CA LYS A 103 -2.07 18.87 -37.69
C LYS A 103 -1.76 17.51 -37.06
N TYR A 104 -2.62 17.08 -36.14
CA TYR A 104 -2.49 15.81 -35.42
C TYR A 104 -3.45 14.79 -36.01
N LYS A 105 -2.90 13.80 -36.71
CA LYS A 105 -3.66 12.74 -37.39
C LYS A 105 -3.97 11.55 -36.50
N HIS A 106 -3.38 11.51 -35.31
CA HIS A 106 -3.65 10.49 -34.30
C HIS A 106 -3.95 11.16 -32.97
N ILE A 107 -5.20 11.06 -32.52
CA ILE A 107 -5.68 11.63 -31.27
C ILE A 107 -5.88 10.49 -30.28
N ILE A 108 -5.19 10.55 -29.15
CA ILE A 108 -5.24 9.55 -28.10
C ILE A 108 -5.98 10.13 -26.89
N PHE A 109 -6.95 9.41 -26.37
CA PHE A 109 -7.56 9.66 -25.07
C PHE A 109 -7.04 8.64 -24.07
N LEU A 110 -6.19 9.07 -23.14
CA LEU A 110 -5.81 8.26 -21.98
C LEU A 110 -6.89 8.39 -20.90
N LEU A 111 -7.62 7.31 -20.68
CA LEU A 111 -8.63 7.22 -19.64
C LEU A 111 -8.01 6.76 -18.33
N LEU A 112 -8.06 7.63 -17.32
CA LEU A 112 -7.57 7.37 -15.97
C LEU A 112 -8.57 6.58 -15.11
N SER A 113 -9.78 6.30 -15.61
CA SER A 113 -10.85 5.62 -14.87
C SER A 113 -11.06 4.14 -15.29
N ASP A 114 -11.43 3.28 -14.34
CA ASP A 114 -11.44 1.80 -14.43
C ASP A 114 -12.58 1.17 -15.27
N ARG A 115 -13.50 1.96 -15.82
CA ARG A 115 -14.79 1.43 -16.31
C ARG A 115 -15.06 1.62 -17.81
N ASP A 116 -14.05 1.83 -18.63
CA ASP A 116 -14.23 1.92 -20.08
C ASP A 116 -13.31 0.93 -20.81
N THR A 117 -13.69 0.55 -22.02
CA THR A 117 -12.88 -0.32 -22.87
C THR A 117 -12.10 0.52 -23.86
N SER A 118 -10.88 0.06 -24.20
CA SER A 118 -10.12 0.63 -25.31
C SER A 118 -10.92 0.52 -26.60
N LYS A 119 -10.85 1.57 -27.41
CA LYS A 119 -11.58 1.69 -28.66
C LYS A 119 -10.75 2.51 -29.63
N THR A 120 -10.71 2.05 -30.87
CA THR A 120 -10.03 2.75 -31.95
C THR A 120 -10.98 2.88 -33.12
N TYR A 121 -11.08 4.08 -33.67
CA TYR A 121 -11.92 4.35 -34.84
C TYR A 121 -11.36 5.53 -35.64
N GLU A 122 -11.70 5.57 -36.92
CA GLU A 122 -11.33 6.67 -37.81
C GLU A 122 -12.48 7.66 -37.93
N LYS A 123 -12.15 8.96 -37.99
CA LYS A 123 -13.09 10.04 -38.25
C LYS A 123 -12.44 11.00 -39.24
N GLU A 124 -13.11 11.29 -40.36
CA GLU A 124 -12.73 12.35 -41.31
C GLU A 124 -11.22 12.45 -41.62
N GLY A 125 -10.56 11.30 -41.83
CA GLY A 125 -9.13 11.23 -42.20
C GLY A 125 -8.15 11.41 -41.04
N TYR A 126 -8.58 11.18 -39.80
CA TYR A 126 -7.70 11.06 -38.63
C TYR A 126 -8.16 9.90 -37.71
N LYS A 127 -7.22 9.33 -36.96
CA LYS A 127 -7.43 8.21 -36.04
C LYS A 127 -7.73 8.74 -34.64
N ILE A 128 -8.78 8.22 -34.01
CA ILE A 128 -9.03 8.39 -32.59
C ILE A 128 -8.79 7.05 -31.90
N GLU A 129 -8.00 7.08 -30.83
CA GLU A 129 -7.67 5.91 -30.02
C GLU A 129 -7.94 6.23 -28.55
N ILE A 130 -8.68 5.34 -27.88
CA ILE A 130 -8.96 5.41 -26.46
C ILE A 130 -8.13 4.30 -25.83
N ILE A 131 -7.19 4.68 -24.97
CA ILE A 131 -6.37 3.76 -24.18
C ILE A 131 -6.73 3.88 -22.71
N THR A 132 -6.70 2.77 -22.01
CA THR A 132 -6.96 2.70 -20.56
C THR A 132 -5.65 2.50 -19.80
N LEU A 133 -5.69 2.70 -18.48
CA LEU A 133 -4.58 2.29 -17.61
C LEU A 133 -4.27 0.79 -17.71
N THR A 134 -5.27 -0.05 -17.98
CA THR A 134 -5.07 -1.49 -18.21
C THR A 134 -4.27 -1.74 -19.49
N ASP A 135 -4.55 -1.01 -20.57
CA ASP A 135 -3.79 -1.12 -21.83
C ASP A 135 -2.35 -0.64 -21.63
N LEU A 136 -2.18 0.47 -20.91
CA LEU A 136 -0.86 1.01 -20.58
C LEU A 136 -0.04 0.03 -19.74
N ALA A 137 -0.64 -0.59 -18.71
CA ALA A 137 0.03 -1.61 -17.90
C ALA A 137 0.42 -2.85 -18.72
N LYS A 138 -0.42 -3.28 -19.66
CA LYS A 138 -0.08 -4.35 -20.62
C LYS A 138 1.09 -3.95 -21.51
N SER A 139 1.10 -2.71 -22.02
CA SER A 139 2.22 -2.20 -22.83
C SER A 139 3.52 -2.20 -22.04
N ILE A 140 3.51 -1.73 -20.78
CA ILE A 140 4.67 -1.80 -19.88
C ILE A 140 5.12 -3.24 -19.67
N TYR A 141 4.19 -4.15 -19.34
CA TYR A 141 4.50 -5.57 -19.10
C TYR A 141 5.12 -6.28 -20.30
N ASN A 142 4.93 -5.79 -21.52
CA ASN A 142 5.49 -6.40 -22.72
C ASN A 142 6.84 -5.80 -23.17
N LYS A 143 7.35 -4.76 -22.48
CA LYS A 143 8.65 -4.13 -22.81
C LYS A 143 9.85 -5.05 -22.52
N PRO A 144 11.00 -4.89 -23.21
CA PRO A 144 12.22 -5.62 -22.88
C PRO A 144 12.62 -5.49 -21.40
N PRO A 145 13.36 -6.44 -20.81
CA PRO A 145 13.66 -6.46 -19.37
C PRO A 145 14.23 -5.15 -18.81
N LYS A 146 15.13 -4.51 -19.56
CA LYS A 146 15.74 -3.23 -19.15
C LYS A 146 14.72 -2.09 -19.14
N GLU A 147 13.96 -1.91 -20.22
CA GLU A 147 12.91 -0.89 -20.32
C GLU A 147 11.79 -1.11 -19.31
N PHE A 148 11.40 -2.36 -19.08
CA PHE A 148 10.42 -2.71 -18.04
C PHE A 148 10.89 -2.25 -16.66
N GLU A 149 12.16 -2.47 -16.33
CA GLU A 149 12.72 -2.06 -15.04
C GLU A 149 12.73 -0.54 -14.88
N GLU A 150 13.10 0.18 -15.92
CA GLU A 150 13.08 1.65 -15.95
C GLU A 150 11.65 2.19 -15.78
N LEU A 151 10.68 1.62 -16.49
CA LEU A 151 9.26 1.98 -16.39
C LEU A 151 8.67 1.63 -15.03
N PHE A 152 9.02 0.47 -14.47
CA PHE A 152 8.62 0.08 -13.12
C PHE A 152 9.10 1.10 -12.09
N ASN A 153 10.40 1.43 -12.11
CA ASN A 153 10.97 2.42 -11.19
C ASN A 153 10.33 3.80 -11.35
N TYR A 154 10.09 4.22 -12.60
CA TYR A 154 9.39 5.47 -12.89
C TYR A 154 7.99 5.49 -12.27
N CYS A 155 7.18 4.44 -12.51
CA CYS A 155 5.84 4.33 -11.94
C CYS A 155 5.86 4.36 -10.41
N MET A 156 6.78 3.61 -9.78
CA MET A 156 6.89 3.57 -8.32
C MET A 156 7.32 4.90 -7.71
N ASN A 157 8.15 5.68 -8.39
CA ASN A 157 8.62 6.99 -7.90
C ASN A 157 7.57 8.08 -8.08
N GLU A 158 7.02 8.22 -9.28
CA GLU A 158 6.14 9.34 -9.63
C GLU A 158 4.71 9.16 -9.15
N LEU A 159 4.20 7.92 -9.25
CA LEU A 159 2.83 7.58 -8.82
C LEU A 159 2.81 6.98 -7.41
N GLY A 160 3.97 6.67 -6.82
CA GLY A 160 4.09 6.11 -5.47
C GLY A 160 3.44 6.95 -4.37
N SER A 161 3.36 8.27 -4.56
CA SER A 161 2.67 9.21 -3.66
C SER A 161 1.15 9.03 -3.65
N TYR A 162 0.57 8.61 -4.79
CA TYR A 162 -0.83 8.21 -4.91
C TYR A 162 -1.06 6.78 -4.43
N ASN A 163 -0.04 6.07 -3.98
CA ASN A 163 -0.19 4.68 -3.61
C ASN A 163 -0.68 4.56 -2.15
N PHE A 164 -1.85 3.96 -1.93
CA PHE A 164 -2.20 3.46 -0.59
C PHE A 164 -1.28 2.31 -0.17
N ILE A 165 -0.59 1.63 -1.09
CA ILE A 165 0.45 0.66 -0.71
C ILE A 165 1.64 1.36 -0.03
N GLN A 166 1.88 2.65 -0.29
CA GLN A 166 2.84 3.45 0.48
C GLN A 166 2.24 4.16 1.70
N ASN A 167 1.00 4.66 1.62
CA ASN A 167 0.33 5.36 2.72
C ASN A 167 -0.50 4.46 3.67
N ALA A 168 -0.59 3.18 3.37
CA ALA A 168 -1.15 2.11 4.18
C ALA A 168 -0.44 0.80 3.83
N GLY A 169 0.87 0.75 4.08
CA GLY A 169 1.60 -0.45 4.51
C GLY A 169 1.55 -1.76 3.70
N ILE A 170 0.92 -1.87 2.53
CA ILE A 170 0.83 -3.16 1.80
C ILE A 170 1.92 -3.32 0.74
N VAL A 171 3.16 -3.53 1.20
CA VAL A 171 4.17 -4.37 0.52
C VAL A 171 5.01 -3.73 -0.60
N PHE A 172 6.08 -3.07 -0.15
CA PHE A 172 7.51 -3.27 -0.50
C PHE A 172 8.26 -1.93 -0.45
N LYS A 173 8.30 -1.33 0.74
CA LYS A 173 9.55 -0.71 1.13
C LYS A 173 10.50 -1.86 1.51
N GLN A 174 11.31 -2.33 0.55
CA GLN A 174 12.72 -2.50 0.89
C GLN A 174 13.27 -1.09 1.06
N THR A 175 12.83 -0.39 2.12
CA THR A 175 13.77 0.48 2.78
C THR A 175 14.90 -0.48 3.14
N GLN A 176 16.09 -0.23 2.62
CA GLN A 176 17.24 -0.45 3.47
C GLN A 176 16.95 0.35 4.74
N TYR A 177 16.22 -0.26 5.68
CA TYR A 177 16.35 0.12 7.06
C TYR A 177 17.82 -0.11 7.30
N SER A 178 18.54 0.98 7.52
CA SER A 178 19.82 0.91 8.18
C SER A 178 19.68 -0.15 9.26
N MET A 179 20.68 -1.04 9.38
CA MET A 179 20.87 -1.81 10.59
C MET A 179 21.12 -0.83 11.73
N ILE A 180 20.13 0.00 12.08
CA ILE A 180 19.98 0.54 13.42
C ILE A 180 19.58 -0.72 14.18
N ASP A 181 20.66 -1.40 14.52
CA ASP A 181 20.77 -2.34 15.60
C ASP A 181 19.99 -1.78 16.79
N LEU A 182 19.50 -2.62 17.69
CA LEU A 182 18.97 -2.18 18.98
C LEU A 182 20.11 -1.55 19.82
N GLN A 183 20.63 -0.39 19.40
CA GLN A 183 21.57 0.45 20.15
C GLN A 183 20.86 1.27 21.23
N ALA A 184 19.52 1.29 21.21
CA ALA A 184 18.72 1.83 22.29
C ALA A 184 19.01 1.06 23.60
N ASP A 185 19.16 1.82 24.68
CA ASP A 185 19.02 1.28 26.02
C ASP A 185 17.60 0.72 26.17
N ILE A 186 17.45 -0.55 26.56
CA ILE A 186 16.13 -1.21 26.74
C ILE A 186 15.78 -1.40 28.22
N SER A 187 16.45 -0.67 29.10
CA SER A 187 16.31 -0.83 30.55
C SER A 187 14.88 -0.60 31.04
N SER A 188 14.11 0.29 30.40
CA SER A 188 12.73 0.55 30.81
C SER A 188 11.83 -0.63 30.46
N PHE A 189 11.95 -1.16 29.25
CA PHE A 189 11.27 -2.36 28.76
C PHE A 189 11.59 -3.57 29.64
N MET A 190 12.85 -3.77 29.99
CA MET A 190 13.25 -4.85 30.88
C MET A 190 12.64 -4.70 32.27
N LYS A 191 12.75 -3.51 32.86
CA LYS A 191 12.15 -3.21 34.16
C LYS A 191 10.64 -3.50 34.14
N ILE A 192 9.91 -3.08 33.10
CA ILE A 192 8.47 -3.33 33.01
C ILE A 192 8.13 -4.82 32.98
N ASN A 193 8.99 -5.64 32.37
CA ASN A 193 8.69 -7.05 32.11
C ASN A 193 9.26 -8.02 33.15
N TRP A 194 10.34 -7.68 33.85
CA TRP A 194 11.03 -8.58 34.78
C TRP A 194 11.23 -8.03 36.21
N TYR A 195 10.68 -6.86 36.57
CA TYR A 195 10.87 -6.27 37.91
C TYR A 195 10.55 -7.20 39.10
N PHE A 196 9.70 -8.21 38.92
CA PHE A 196 9.29 -9.16 39.97
C PHE A 196 9.81 -10.61 39.75
N LEU A 197 10.61 -10.85 38.71
CA LEU A 197 11.10 -12.19 38.36
C LEU A 197 12.54 -12.37 38.89
N GLY A 198 12.83 -13.52 39.52
CA GLY A 198 14.09 -13.75 40.24
C GLY A 198 15.33 -13.90 39.34
N ASP A 199 15.15 -14.42 38.12
CA ASP A 199 16.21 -14.57 37.11
C ASP A 199 15.89 -13.64 35.92
N GLU A 200 16.43 -12.42 35.95
CA GLU A 200 16.28 -11.45 34.87
C GLU A 200 17.23 -11.80 33.70
N PRO A 201 16.74 -11.89 32.45
CA PRO A 201 17.60 -12.12 31.29
C PRO A 201 18.57 -10.95 31.08
N THR A 202 19.63 -11.18 30.34
CA THR A 202 20.56 -10.10 29.96
C THR A 202 19.94 -9.19 28.90
N GLN A 203 20.38 -7.92 28.84
CA GLN A 203 20.01 -7.01 27.74
C GLN A 203 20.32 -7.61 26.36
N VAL A 204 21.39 -8.40 26.25
CA VAL A 204 21.80 -9.04 25.00
C VAL A 204 20.76 -10.05 24.53
N GLU A 205 20.28 -10.92 25.42
CA GLU A 205 19.27 -11.94 25.10
C GLU A 205 17.93 -11.31 24.71
N VAL A 206 17.49 -10.27 25.43
CA VAL A 206 16.25 -9.55 25.12
C VAL A 206 16.37 -8.83 23.76
N LYS A 207 17.49 -8.17 23.47
CA LYS A 207 17.73 -7.53 22.18
C LYS A 207 17.77 -8.52 21.03
N GLN A 208 18.36 -9.70 21.24
CA GLN A 208 18.35 -10.78 20.26
C GLN A 208 16.92 -11.23 19.97
N GLY A 209 16.10 -11.47 20.99
CA GLY A 209 14.69 -11.84 20.81
C GLY A 209 13.86 -10.77 20.08
N LEU A 210 14.03 -9.48 20.42
CA LEU A 210 13.39 -8.37 19.71
C LEU A 210 13.84 -8.28 18.23
N THR A 211 15.12 -8.55 17.96
CA THR A 211 15.66 -8.58 16.59
C THR A 211 15.05 -9.73 15.78
N LEU A 212 14.87 -10.90 16.38
CA LEU A 212 14.24 -12.05 15.74
C LEU A 212 12.75 -11.81 15.51
N LEU A 213 12.05 -11.18 16.47
CA LEU A 213 10.66 -10.76 16.29
C LEU A 213 10.54 -9.79 15.11
N ARG A 214 11.38 -8.75 15.05
CA ARG A 214 11.43 -7.81 13.93
C ARG A 214 11.62 -8.54 12.60
N THR A 215 12.55 -9.50 12.57
CA THR A 215 12.82 -10.31 11.37
C THR A 215 11.61 -11.16 10.97
N ALA A 216 10.90 -11.76 11.93
CA ALA A 216 9.68 -12.51 11.68
C ALA A 216 8.58 -11.63 11.08
N LEU A 217 8.34 -10.45 11.66
CA LEU A 217 7.37 -9.48 11.14
C LEU A 217 7.69 -9.04 9.71
N GLN A 218 8.97 -8.85 9.37
CA GLN A 218 9.41 -8.47 8.02
C GLN A 218 9.09 -9.51 6.94
N GLN A 219 8.87 -10.78 7.32
CA GLN A 219 8.47 -11.83 6.37
C GLN A 219 6.96 -11.88 6.12
N LEU A 220 6.16 -11.15 6.90
CA LEU A 220 4.70 -11.21 6.82
C LEU A 220 4.14 -10.25 5.77
N ASN A 221 3.00 -10.62 5.20
CA ASN A 221 2.19 -9.71 4.41
C ASN A 221 1.42 -8.74 5.32
N TYR A 222 0.95 -7.63 4.75
CA TYR A 222 0.23 -6.63 5.55
C TYR A 222 -1.06 -7.13 6.20
N PRO A 223 -1.93 -7.94 5.54
CA PRO A 223 -3.08 -8.52 6.21
C PRO A 223 -2.71 -9.29 7.49
N SER A 224 -1.63 -10.06 7.47
CA SER A 224 -1.08 -10.75 8.63
C SER A 224 -0.56 -9.78 9.71
N LEU A 225 0.18 -8.74 9.33
CA LEU A 225 0.63 -7.68 10.25
C LEU A 225 -0.55 -6.94 10.89
N MET A 226 -1.63 -6.71 10.14
CA MET A 226 -2.85 -6.08 10.64
C MET A 226 -3.55 -6.94 11.68
N VAL A 227 -3.61 -8.27 11.49
CA VAL A 227 -4.17 -9.17 12.50
C VAL A 227 -3.36 -9.09 13.80
N ILE A 228 -2.03 -9.15 13.71
CA ILE A 228 -1.14 -9.00 14.87
C ILE A 228 -1.38 -7.65 15.54
N PHE A 229 -1.32 -6.53 14.80
CA PHE A 229 -1.58 -5.20 15.34
C PHE A 229 -2.92 -5.11 16.08
N LYS A 230 -4.01 -5.62 15.48
CA LYS A 230 -5.33 -5.61 16.12
C LYS A 230 -5.35 -6.39 17.44
N ILE A 231 -4.68 -7.55 17.49
CA ILE A 231 -4.58 -8.34 18.73
C ILE A 231 -3.83 -7.55 19.82
N LEU A 232 -2.70 -6.93 19.47
CA LEU A 232 -1.88 -6.17 20.42
C LEU A 232 -2.59 -4.87 20.88
N ASP A 233 -3.17 -4.11 19.96
CA ASP A 233 -3.92 -2.87 20.25
C ASP A 233 -5.11 -3.16 21.16
N TYR A 234 -5.88 -4.21 20.86
CA TYR A 234 -6.97 -4.65 21.72
C TYR A 234 -6.46 -5.04 23.11
N THR A 235 -5.38 -5.81 23.17
CA THR A 235 -4.76 -6.27 24.42
C THR A 235 -4.36 -5.09 25.31
N ILE A 236 -3.69 -4.08 24.74
CA ILE A 236 -3.26 -2.88 25.47
C ILE A 236 -4.46 -2.11 26.03
N LYS A 237 -5.49 -1.91 25.19
CA LYS A 237 -6.68 -1.11 25.53
C LYS A 237 -7.56 -1.77 26.59
N TYR A 238 -7.77 -3.08 26.50
CA TYR A 238 -8.89 -3.72 27.21
C TYR A 238 -8.48 -4.79 28.23
N ASN A 239 -7.27 -5.35 28.15
CA ASN A 239 -6.91 -6.49 29.01
C ASN A 239 -6.17 -6.03 30.26
N ASN A 240 -6.36 -6.73 31.38
CA ASN A 240 -5.50 -6.58 32.54
C ASN A 240 -4.23 -7.43 32.34
N LEU A 241 -3.07 -6.77 32.23
CA LEU A 241 -1.81 -7.42 31.87
C LEU A 241 -0.99 -7.90 33.08
N ASP A 242 -1.39 -7.53 34.30
CA ASP A 242 -0.68 -7.87 35.55
C ASP A 242 -0.76 -9.36 35.88
N HIS A 243 -1.76 -10.06 35.34
CA HIS A 243 -2.05 -11.47 35.61
C HIS A 243 -2.25 -12.30 34.32
N SER A 244 -1.91 -11.75 33.15
CA SER A 244 -2.06 -12.42 31.86
C SER A 244 -0.69 -12.79 31.30
N ASP A 245 -0.55 -14.05 30.89
CA ASP A 245 0.62 -14.58 30.17
C ASP A 245 0.43 -14.56 28.64
N LEU A 246 -0.74 -14.09 28.19
CA LEU A 246 -1.12 -14.04 26.78
C LEU A 246 -1.59 -12.64 26.38
N THR A 247 -1.34 -12.31 25.10
CA THR A 247 -2.10 -11.27 24.41
C THR A 247 -3.44 -11.88 24.00
N ILE A 248 -4.53 -11.12 24.12
CA ILE A 248 -5.88 -11.69 23.95
C ILE A 248 -6.77 -10.71 23.23
N MET A 249 -7.39 -11.20 22.17
CA MET A 249 -8.47 -10.52 21.47
C MET A 249 -9.60 -11.51 21.20
N PRO A 250 -10.83 -11.29 21.70
CA PRO A 250 -11.94 -12.17 21.39
C PRO A 250 -12.20 -12.23 19.88
N ILE A 251 -12.47 -13.42 19.35
CA ILE A 251 -12.71 -13.62 17.91
C ILE A 251 -13.86 -12.73 17.42
N ALA A 252 -14.91 -12.61 18.23
CA ALA A 252 -16.06 -11.75 17.95
C ALA A 252 -15.68 -10.27 17.75
N ASN A 253 -14.66 -9.76 18.46
CA ASN A 253 -14.19 -8.38 18.30
C ASN A 253 -13.36 -8.20 17.03
N MET A 254 -12.69 -9.24 16.54
CA MET A 254 -11.99 -9.20 15.25
C MET A 254 -12.98 -9.15 14.09
N GLN A 255 -14.07 -9.91 14.21
CA GLN A 255 -15.06 -10.12 13.17
C GLN A 255 -16.22 -9.11 13.22
N ALA A 256 -16.28 -8.26 14.26
CA ALA A 256 -17.34 -7.28 14.42
C ALA A 256 -17.43 -6.34 13.21
N GLY A 257 -18.62 -6.29 12.59
CA GLY A 257 -18.90 -5.43 11.44
C GLY A 257 -18.42 -5.98 10.08
N LEU A 258 -17.87 -7.20 10.04
CA LEU A 258 -17.45 -7.84 8.79
C LEU A 258 -18.59 -8.62 8.12
N THR A 259 -18.54 -8.73 6.79
CA THR A 259 -19.39 -9.66 6.03
C THR A 259 -18.91 -11.10 6.18
N LYS A 260 -19.74 -12.07 5.78
CA LYS A 260 -19.37 -13.50 5.82
C LYS A 260 -18.13 -13.81 4.99
N GLU A 261 -17.99 -13.17 3.82
CA GLU A 261 -16.83 -13.32 2.95
C GLU A 261 -15.58 -12.74 3.60
N GLN A 262 -15.69 -11.59 4.27
CA GLN A 262 -14.58 -10.97 4.98
C GLN A 262 -14.13 -11.80 6.19
N VAL A 263 -15.07 -12.39 6.94
CA VAL A 263 -14.75 -13.31 8.05
C VAL A 263 -13.90 -14.47 7.56
N LYS A 264 -14.29 -15.12 6.44
CA LYS A 264 -13.50 -16.22 5.85
C LYS A 264 -12.07 -15.80 5.52
N VAL A 265 -11.87 -14.58 5.03
CA VAL A 265 -10.53 -14.04 4.75
C VAL A 265 -9.72 -13.92 6.04
N TYR A 266 -10.30 -13.41 7.11
CA TYR A 266 -9.63 -13.33 8.42
C TYR A 266 -9.29 -14.70 8.97
N ASP A 267 -10.22 -15.66 8.90
CA ASP A 267 -9.99 -17.04 9.36
C ASP A 267 -8.79 -17.68 8.62
N THR A 268 -8.71 -17.51 7.29
CA THR A 268 -7.57 -17.98 6.49
C THR A 268 -6.25 -17.30 6.90
N ILE A 269 -6.28 -16.00 7.20
CA ILE A 269 -5.08 -15.26 7.63
C ILE A 269 -4.63 -15.75 9.01
N THR A 270 -5.56 -15.95 9.95
CA THR A 270 -5.25 -16.43 11.31
C THR A 270 -4.73 -17.86 11.28
N GLU A 271 -5.31 -18.74 10.45
CA GLU A 271 -4.80 -20.11 10.23
C GLU A 271 -3.37 -20.09 9.65
N ALA A 272 -3.08 -19.20 8.72
CA ALA A 272 -1.73 -19.03 8.18
C ALA A 272 -0.72 -18.56 9.25
N LEU A 273 -1.14 -17.63 10.13
CA LEU A 273 -0.32 -17.16 11.25
C LEU A 273 -0.11 -18.23 12.33
N GLU A 274 -1.10 -19.10 12.53
CA GLU A 274 -1.03 -20.23 13.45
C GLU A 274 -0.07 -21.31 12.98
N ASN A 275 -0.03 -21.60 11.68
CA ASN A 275 0.93 -22.52 11.08
C ASN A 275 2.40 -22.08 11.26
N ILE A 276 2.65 -20.78 11.42
CA ILE A 276 3.98 -20.23 11.72
C ILE A 276 4.16 -19.83 13.19
N GLN A 277 3.22 -20.24 14.05
CA GLN A 277 3.28 -20.05 15.51
C GLN A 277 3.39 -18.58 15.97
N LEU A 278 2.80 -17.65 15.22
CA LEU A 278 2.74 -16.23 15.60
C LEU A 278 1.41 -15.82 16.22
N VAL A 279 0.34 -16.56 15.93
CA VAL A 279 -0.98 -16.38 16.52
C VAL A 279 -1.57 -17.74 16.84
N HIS A 280 -2.12 -17.93 18.03
CA HIS A 280 -2.87 -19.12 18.39
C HIS A 280 -4.37 -18.82 18.44
N THR A 281 -5.16 -19.76 17.93
CA THR A 281 -6.61 -19.72 18.03
C THR A 281 -7.04 -20.59 19.21
N HIS A 282 -7.65 -19.97 20.22
CA HIS A 282 -8.20 -20.68 21.35
C HIS A 282 -9.71 -20.76 21.20
N ASP A 283 -10.19 -21.88 20.68
CA ASP A 283 -11.63 -22.10 20.44
C ASP A 283 -12.41 -22.42 21.71
N GLU A 284 -11.72 -22.93 22.75
CA GLU A 284 -12.33 -23.27 24.04
C GLU A 284 -12.00 -22.24 25.13
N PRO A 285 -12.96 -21.95 26.04
CA PRO A 285 -12.72 -21.25 27.30
C PRO A 285 -11.48 -21.77 28.03
N THR A 286 -10.49 -20.92 28.28
CA THR A 286 -9.45 -21.24 29.27
C THR A 286 -9.99 -21.00 30.69
N TRP A 287 -9.30 -21.50 31.71
CA TRP A 287 -9.65 -21.27 33.12
C TRP A 287 -9.65 -19.78 33.50
N TYR A 288 -8.93 -18.96 32.72
CA TYR A 288 -8.81 -17.52 32.93
C TYR A 288 -9.65 -16.70 31.93
N TYR A 289 -9.89 -17.20 30.71
CA TYR A 289 -10.66 -16.51 29.67
C TYR A 289 -11.76 -17.40 29.07
N HIS A 290 -13.02 -17.08 29.37
CA HIS A 290 -14.16 -17.92 29.02
C HIS A 290 -14.77 -17.67 27.61
N ARG A 291 -13.96 -17.19 26.66
CA ARG A 291 -14.43 -16.85 25.31
C ARG A 291 -13.40 -17.28 24.27
N PRO A 292 -13.82 -17.69 23.05
CA PRO A 292 -12.91 -17.91 21.95
C PRO A 292 -12.10 -16.65 21.63
N HIS A 293 -10.79 -16.80 21.51
CA HIS A 293 -9.88 -15.66 21.33
C HIS A 293 -8.66 -16.01 20.51
N TYR A 294 -8.07 -14.97 19.90
CA TYR A 294 -6.74 -15.02 19.33
C TYR A 294 -5.70 -14.55 20.34
N ALA A 295 -4.55 -15.21 20.33
CA ALA A 295 -3.39 -14.81 21.10
C ALA A 295 -2.15 -14.70 20.21
N ALA A 296 -1.57 -13.50 20.08
CA ALA A 296 -0.28 -13.32 19.45
C ALA A 296 0.84 -13.78 20.39
N VAL A 297 1.70 -14.68 19.89
CA VAL A 297 2.77 -15.30 20.65
C VAL A 297 4.06 -15.26 19.84
N PHE A 298 5.13 -14.78 20.47
CA PHE A 298 6.48 -14.92 19.95
C PHE A 298 7.41 -15.18 21.12
N LYS A 299 7.87 -16.43 21.25
CA LYS A 299 8.79 -16.88 22.31
C LYS A 299 10.14 -17.24 21.69
N HIS A 300 11.21 -17.00 22.43
CA HIS A 300 12.57 -17.34 22.00
C HIS A 300 13.31 -18.05 23.14
N GLU A 301 14.06 -19.09 22.81
CA GLU A 301 14.76 -19.96 23.78
C GLU A 301 15.74 -19.22 24.70
N ALA A 302 16.32 -18.11 24.22
CA ALA A 302 17.24 -17.29 25.01
C ALA A 302 16.56 -16.51 26.15
N VAL A 303 15.23 -16.38 26.15
CA VAL A 303 14.49 -15.66 27.19
C VAL A 303 13.29 -16.51 27.58
N ASP A 304 13.54 -17.44 28.51
CA ASP A 304 12.68 -18.57 28.84
C ASP A 304 11.21 -18.19 29.01
N ASP A 305 10.35 -18.88 28.25
CA ASP A 305 8.90 -18.70 28.15
C ASP A 305 8.35 -17.28 27.94
N PHE A 306 9.21 -16.29 27.64
CA PHE A 306 8.80 -14.91 27.48
C PHE A 306 8.14 -14.65 26.12
N ASN A 307 6.87 -14.21 26.17
CA ASN A 307 6.15 -13.75 24.99
C ASN A 307 6.49 -12.28 24.68
N PHE A 308 7.33 -12.04 23.68
CA PHE A 308 7.75 -10.69 23.29
C PHE A 308 6.58 -9.78 22.89
N PHE A 309 5.53 -10.32 22.27
CA PHE A 309 4.33 -9.55 21.96
C PHE A 309 3.63 -9.03 23.22
N LEU A 310 3.52 -9.87 24.25
CA LEU A 310 2.96 -9.45 25.53
C LEU A 310 3.85 -8.41 26.20
N GLY A 311 5.17 -8.59 26.13
CA GLY A 311 6.10 -7.62 26.70
C GLY A 311 6.00 -6.24 26.04
N ILE A 312 5.80 -6.21 24.73
CA ILE A 312 5.49 -4.98 23.98
C ILE A 312 4.17 -4.37 24.45
N CYS A 313 3.12 -5.19 24.64
CA CYS A 313 1.84 -4.69 25.18
C CYS A 313 2.00 -4.08 26.58
N ARG A 314 2.75 -4.73 27.50
CA ARG A 314 3.04 -4.20 28.84
C ARG A 314 3.79 -2.88 28.76
N PHE A 315 4.80 -2.80 27.91
CA PHE A 315 5.58 -1.58 27.68
C PHE A 315 4.71 -0.42 27.20
N PHE A 316 3.92 -0.61 26.14
CA PHE A 316 3.03 0.44 25.63
C PHE A 316 1.93 0.82 26.61
N LYS A 317 1.41 -0.13 27.39
CA LYS A 317 0.39 0.14 28.41
C LYS A 317 0.94 0.93 29.60
N SER A 318 2.24 0.79 29.90
CA SER A 318 2.89 1.52 31.00
C SER A 318 3.09 3.01 30.70
N LYS A 319 2.99 3.43 29.42
CA LYS A 319 3.06 4.84 29.03
C LYS A 319 1.76 5.55 29.45
N ASP A 320 1.88 6.75 30.01
CA ASP A 320 0.74 7.54 30.54
C ASP A 320 -0.40 7.75 29.52
N ASN A 321 -0.09 7.75 28.22
CA ASN A 321 -1.06 7.78 27.14
C ASN A 321 -0.61 6.84 26.00
N TYR A 322 -1.22 5.67 25.92
CA TYR A 322 -1.01 4.77 24.79
C TYR A 322 -1.47 5.41 23.47
N ASP A 323 -0.53 5.56 22.53
CA ASP A 323 -0.81 5.98 21.15
C ASP A 323 -0.70 4.77 20.19
N PRO A 324 -1.82 4.35 19.57
CA PRO A 324 -1.81 3.28 18.58
C PRO A 324 -0.89 3.54 17.38
N ILE A 325 -0.57 4.79 17.07
CA ILE A 325 0.36 5.14 15.97
C ILE A 325 1.77 4.64 16.28
N GLU A 326 2.22 4.70 17.53
CA GLU A 326 3.54 4.19 17.91
C GLU A 326 3.63 2.67 17.77
N LEU A 327 2.58 1.95 18.19
CA LEU A 327 2.49 0.51 17.97
C LEU A 327 2.43 0.18 16.47
N ALA A 328 1.68 0.98 15.69
CA ALA A 328 1.57 0.80 14.25
C ALA A 328 2.94 0.95 13.56
N LYS A 329 3.76 1.95 13.93
CA LYS A 329 5.13 2.08 13.42
C LYS A 329 5.99 0.86 13.72
N MET A 330 5.89 0.33 14.93
CA MET A 330 6.64 -0.88 15.29
C MET A 330 6.23 -2.10 14.46
N ILE A 331 4.93 -2.32 14.24
CA ILE A 331 4.43 -3.50 13.55
C ILE A 331 4.52 -3.38 12.02
N TYR A 332 4.15 -2.23 11.45
CA TYR A 332 4.09 -2.03 10.00
C TYR A 332 5.37 -1.47 9.39
N GLU A 333 6.15 -0.70 10.16
CA GLU A 333 7.42 -0.10 9.69
C GLU A 333 8.64 -0.78 10.32
N TYR A 334 8.44 -1.77 11.19
CA TYR A 334 9.51 -2.51 11.87
C TYR A 334 10.41 -1.61 12.73
N ASP A 335 9.86 -0.48 13.19
CA ASP A 335 10.57 0.50 14.00
C ASP A 335 10.52 0.13 15.49
N PHE A 336 11.59 -0.52 15.95
CA PHE A 336 11.77 -0.92 17.35
C PHE A 336 12.53 0.13 18.16
N SER A 337 12.88 1.29 17.58
CA SER A 337 13.65 2.34 18.26
C SER A 337 12.92 2.96 19.47
N MET A 338 11.60 2.79 19.52
CA MET A 338 10.76 3.28 20.60
C MET A 338 10.77 2.39 21.86
N ILE A 339 11.38 1.20 21.80
CA ILE A 339 11.58 0.33 22.96
C ILE A 339 12.81 0.82 23.70
N ASN A 340 12.60 1.50 24.83
CA ASN A 340 13.65 2.00 25.71
C ASN A 340 13.64 1.36 27.10
#